data_AF-A0A925ERX5-F1
#
_entry.id   AF-A0A925ERX5-F1
#
_cell.length_a   1.000
_cell.length_b   1.000
_cell.length_c   1.000
_cell.angle_alpha   90.00
_cell.angle_beta   90.00
_cell.angle_gamma   90.00
#
_symmetry.space_group_name_H-M   'P 1'
#
loop_
_entity.id
_entity.type
_entity.pdbx_description
1 polymer ?
#
loop_
_entity_poly.entity_id
_entity_poly.type
_entity_poly.pdbx_seq_one_letter_code
_entity_poly.pdbx_strand_id
1 'polypeptide(L)'
;MAKQTGVFKYTGKLGKTVSYTLNGKKVTRTIGEVDLEKMRTAPQYAETRKNQSEFAVATKAGQIFRQTMKHMTQGYTDYKYPMDVMSVMINTSRADDTQPKGYKQLNNGLRNPEAQMAFRRLNIYSKKSCRHFKGSLMQTTSDPMVYKLNRHLLWDKANDGDKKTVRLGYLHIDFEGCKATYEPSLSITCTRHETIQQSKHTLPTSNEEMAPWTFLIIQVWREGDVYEPARMMFMSVLDVIENRIGYSQGSENANNNTLHRDSLAKSGNHVAKDAIRKAVFYHDYGECVRSYIYFPSNNS
;
A
#
# COMPACT_ATOMS: atom_id res chain seq x y z
N MET A 1 -12.21 25.87 48.45
CA MET A 1 -12.42 26.69 47.23
C MET A 1 -11.21 26.57 46.32
N ALA A 2 -11.42 26.38 45.02
CA ALA A 2 -10.33 26.40 44.05
C ALA A 2 -9.80 27.83 43.90
N LYS A 3 -8.48 28.03 44.06
CA LYS A 3 -7.81 29.31 43.80
C LYS A 3 -7.22 29.29 42.39
N GLN A 4 -7.60 30.26 41.56
CA GLN A 4 -6.99 30.48 40.24
C GLN A 4 -5.63 31.17 40.42
N THR A 5 -4.55 30.48 40.09
CA THR A 5 -3.17 30.89 40.41
C THR A 5 -2.36 31.43 39.20
N GLY A 6 -2.98 31.75 38.05
CA GLY A 6 -2.29 32.37 36.93
C GLY A 6 -3.05 32.40 35.60
N VAL A 7 -2.45 33.06 34.59
CA VAL A 7 -2.99 33.32 33.24
C VAL A 7 -3.49 32.02 32.58
N PHE A 8 -4.71 32.06 32.04
CA PHE A 8 -5.49 30.97 31.46
C PHE A 8 -4.68 29.80 30.85
N LYS A 9 -4.92 28.58 31.33
CA LYS A 9 -4.36 27.35 30.73
C LYS A 9 -5.20 26.92 29.53
N TYR A 10 -4.71 27.16 28.30
CA TYR A 10 -5.29 26.59 27.08
C TYR A 10 -4.31 25.65 26.35
N THR A 11 -4.81 24.56 25.77
CA THR A 11 -4.05 23.63 24.90
C THR A 11 -4.73 23.58 23.55
N GLY A 12 -3.97 23.76 22.47
CA GLY A 12 -4.52 23.87 21.12
C GLY A 12 -4.16 25.18 20.41
N LYS A 13 -4.90 25.48 19.34
CA LYS A 13 -4.69 26.66 18.50
C LYS A 13 -5.58 27.82 18.97
N LEU A 14 -4.99 28.96 19.28
CA LEU A 14 -5.67 30.20 19.60
C LEU A 14 -5.16 31.28 18.61
N GLY A 15 -5.98 31.61 17.61
CA GLY A 15 -5.57 32.51 16.52
C GLY A 15 -4.35 31.98 15.73
N LYS A 16 -3.30 32.80 15.60
CA LYS A 16 -2.02 32.42 14.97
C LYS A 16 -1.09 31.66 15.91
N THR A 17 -1.49 31.37 17.15
CA THR A 17 -0.62 30.79 18.17
C THR A 17 -1.03 29.35 18.47
N VAL A 18 -0.07 28.42 18.52
CA VAL A 18 -0.29 27.01 18.88
C VAL A 18 0.52 26.68 20.13
N SER A 19 -0.16 26.20 21.16
CA SER A 19 0.47 25.71 22.38
C SER A 19 0.36 24.19 22.49
N TYR A 20 1.50 23.52 22.68
CA TYR A 20 1.60 22.08 22.89
C TYR A 20 2.63 21.76 23.97
N THR A 21 2.60 20.55 24.51
CA THR A 21 3.55 20.10 25.52
C THR A 21 4.71 19.38 24.84
N LEU A 22 5.93 19.87 25.05
CA LEU A 22 7.16 19.25 24.60
C LEU A 22 8.01 18.94 25.84
N ASN A 23 8.35 17.67 26.05
CA ASN A 23 9.15 17.22 27.20
C ASN A 23 8.61 17.71 28.56
N GLY A 24 7.29 17.67 28.74
CA GLY A 24 6.62 18.12 29.97
C GLY A 24 6.53 19.64 30.17
N LYS A 25 7.13 20.44 29.28
CA LYS A 25 7.03 21.91 29.29
C LYS A 25 6.05 22.39 28.24
N LYS A 26 5.27 23.41 28.58
CA LYS A 26 4.32 24.02 27.66
C LYS A 26 5.07 24.96 26.72
N VAL A 27 5.11 24.63 25.43
CA VAL A 27 5.73 25.43 24.38
C VAL A 27 4.63 26.08 23.57
N THR A 28 4.81 27.37 23.31
CA THR A 28 3.88 28.16 22.50
C THR A 28 4.64 28.72 21.32
N ARG A 29 4.15 28.45 20.11
CA ARG A 29 4.72 28.99 18.87
C ARG A 29 3.68 29.79 18.10
N THR A 30 4.10 30.89 17.49
CA THR A 30 3.30 31.61 16.50
C THR A 30 3.50 30.95 15.14
N ILE A 31 2.42 30.56 14.47
CA ILE A 31 2.43 30.12 13.09
C ILE A 31 2.69 31.36 12.23
N GLY A 32 3.87 31.43 11.61
CA GLY A 32 4.14 32.42 10.56
C GLY A 32 3.35 32.13 9.30
N GLU A 33 3.13 33.16 8.47
CA GLU A 33 2.56 32.98 7.14
C GLU A 33 3.54 32.20 6.26
N VAL A 34 3.04 31.14 5.64
CA VAL A 34 3.83 30.28 4.77
C VAL A 34 3.84 30.92 3.39
N ASP A 35 5.00 31.45 3.00
CA ASP A 35 5.23 31.90 1.63
C ASP A 35 5.41 30.67 0.71
N LEU A 36 4.36 30.40 -0.06
CA LEU A 36 4.29 29.25 -0.99
C LEU A 36 5.32 29.36 -2.11
N GLU A 37 5.58 30.56 -2.63
CA GLU A 37 6.57 30.76 -3.70
C GLU A 37 7.98 30.46 -3.16
N LYS A 38 8.26 30.89 -1.93
CA LYS A 38 9.51 30.55 -1.25
C LYS A 38 9.65 29.06 -1.00
N MET A 39 8.58 28.36 -0.59
CA MET A 39 8.61 26.89 -0.45
C MET A 39 8.88 26.16 -1.77
N ARG A 40 8.38 26.69 -2.89
CA ARG A 40 8.56 26.09 -4.23
C ARG A 40 9.97 26.30 -4.79
N THR A 41 10.54 27.49 -4.57
CA THR A 41 11.75 27.91 -5.28
C THR A 41 13.00 27.89 -4.42
N ALA A 42 12.89 28.23 -3.13
CA ALA A 42 14.05 28.56 -2.34
C ALA A 42 14.93 27.32 -2.02
N PRO A 43 16.26 27.45 -1.98
CA PRO A 43 17.19 26.32 -1.82
C PRO A 43 17.00 25.55 -0.51
N GLN A 44 16.68 26.26 0.59
CA GLN A 44 16.52 25.67 1.91
C GLN A 44 15.36 24.67 2.01
N TYR A 45 14.40 24.71 1.08
CA TYR A 45 13.28 23.78 1.02
C TYR A 45 13.49 22.65 0.00
N ALA A 46 14.65 22.55 -0.64
CA ALA A 46 14.92 21.52 -1.65
C ALA A 46 14.68 20.10 -1.11
N GLU A 47 15.15 19.82 0.10
CA GLU A 47 14.98 18.51 0.74
C GLU A 47 13.53 18.23 1.14
N THR A 48 12.82 19.25 1.63
CA THR A 48 11.39 19.17 1.92
C THR A 48 10.60 18.84 0.66
N ARG A 49 10.91 19.49 -0.48
CA ARG A 49 10.25 19.21 -1.77
C ARG A 49 10.49 17.77 -2.25
N LYS A 50 11.71 17.26 -2.10
CA LYS A 50 12.02 15.85 -2.42
C LYS A 50 11.20 14.88 -1.58
N ASN A 51 11.16 15.09 -0.26
CA ASN A 51 10.35 14.26 0.64
C ASN A 51 8.85 14.35 0.32
N GLN A 52 8.35 15.55 0.00
CA GLN A 52 6.95 15.75 -0.39
C GLN A 52 6.59 15.02 -1.69
N SER A 53 7.50 15.01 -2.68
CA SER A 53 7.33 14.27 -3.92
C SER A 53 7.19 12.77 -3.66
N GLU A 54 8.12 12.18 -2.91
CA GLU A 54 8.08 10.74 -2.56
C GLU A 54 6.83 10.38 -1.76
N PHE A 55 6.45 11.23 -0.81
CA PHE A 55 5.23 11.02 -0.02
C PHE A 55 3.96 11.09 -0.89
N ALA A 56 3.90 12.01 -1.85
CA ALA A 56 2.77 12.12 -2.76
C ALA A 56 2.63 10.87 -3.64
N VAL A 57 3.75 10.36 -4.15
CA VAL A 57 3.78 9.10 -4.93
C VAL A 57 3.28 7.93 -4.08
N ALA A 58 3.81 7.75 -2.87
CA ALA A 58 3.37 6.70 -1.94
C ALA A 58 1.88 6.83 -1.55
N THR A 59 1.39 8.06 -1.37
CA THR A 59 -0.02 8.32 -1.04
C THR A 59 -0.94 7.87 -2.17
N LYS A 60 -0.59 8.24 -3.41
CA LYS A 60 -1.35 7.86 -4.60
C LYS A 60 -1.35 6.35 -4.81
N ALA A 61 -0.19 5.71 -4.68
CA ALA A 61 -0.05 4.27 -4.73
C ALA A 61 -0.93 3.55 -3.68
N GLY A 62 -0.88 4.02 -2.43
CA GLY A 62 -1.70 3.49 -1.35
C GLY A 62 -3.19 3.68 -1.58
N GLN A 63 -3.59 4.82 -2.17
CA GLN A 63 -4.97 5.05 -2.57
C GLN A 63 -5.44 4.05 -3.63
N ILE A 64 -4.66 3.84 -4.68
CA ILE A 64 -4.99 2.91 -5.78
C ILE A 64 -5.14 1.49 -5.24
N PHE A 65 -4.17 1.01 -4.45
CA PHE A 65 -4.22 -0.30 -3.82
C PHE A 65 -5.51 -0.50 -3.01
N ARG A 66 -5.87 0.47 -2.17
CA ARG A 66 -7.10 0.39 -1.35
C ARG A 66 -8.37 0.54 -2.19
N GLN A 67 -8.37 1.37 -3.22
CA GLN A 67 -9.53 1.56 -4.09
C GLN A 67 -9.86 0.27 -4.86
N THR A 68 -8.87 -0.40 -5.43
CA THR A 68 -9.08 -1.67 -6.13
C THR A 68 -9.55 -2.76 -5.16
N MET A 69 -9.02 -2.77 -3.95
CA MET A 69 -9.41 -3.74 -2.92
C MET A 69 -10.74 -3.42 -2.21
N LYS A 70 -11.30 -2.22 -2.42
CA LYS A 70 -12.46 -1.72 -1.66
C LYS A 70 -13.66 -2.65 -1.75
N HIS A 71 -13.96 -3.16 -2.94
CA HIS A 71 -15.11 -4.05 -3.17
C HIS A 71 -15.01 -5.37 -2.37
N MET A 72 -13.79 -5.86 -2.09
CA MET A 72 -13.56 -7.08 -1.31
C MET A 72 -13.47 -6.82 0.20
N THR A 73 -13.05 -5.61 0.57
CA THR A 73 -12.72 -5.24 1.97
C THR A 73 -13.81 -4.45 2.68
N GLN A 74 -14.88 -4.08 1.98
CA GLN A 74 -15.99 -3.33 2.54
C GLN A 74 -16.63 -4.08 3.71
N GLY A 75 -16.58 -3.48 4.91
CA GLY A 75 -17.09 -4.10 6.14
C GLY A 75 -16.14 -5.11 6.82
N TYR A 76 -14.93 -5.31 6.28
CA TYR A 76 -13.97 -6.30 6.77
C TYR A 76 -12.60 -5.72 7.14
N THR A 77 -12.35 -4.42 7.11
CA THR A 77 -11.03 -3.87 7.48
C THR A 77 -11.03 -3.23 8.87
N ASP A 78 -9.86 -3.16 9.49
CA ASP A 78 -9.66 -2.42 10.73
C ASP A 78 -9.22 -0.97 10.47
N TYR A 79 -9.20 -0.15 11.51
CA TYR A 79 -8.75 1.24 11.43
C TYR A 79 -7.25 1.38 11.11
N LYS A 80 -6.47 0.32 11.26
CA LYS A 80 -5.03 0.31 11.00
C LYS A 80 -4.71 0.05 9.54
N TYR A 81 -5.58 -0.66 8.81
CA TYR A 81 -5.38 -1.02 7.42
C TYR A 81 -4.91 0.15 6.52
N PRO A 82 -5.53 1.35 6.55
CA PRO A 82 -5.03 2.48 5.75
C PRO A 82 -3.64 2.96 6.15
N MET A 83 -3.32 2.93 7.45
CA MET A 83 -2.02 3.34 7.99
C MET A 83 -0.94 2.32 7.63
N ASP A 84 -1.23 1.03 7.76
CA ASP A 84 -0.31 -0.06 7.42
C ASP A 84 -0.01 -0.06 5.92
N VAL A 85 -1.04 0.11 5.07
CA VAL A 85 -0.83 0.28 3.62
C VAL A 85 0.09 1.47 3.34
N MET A 86 -0.17 2.62 3.96
CA MET A 86 0.65 3.82 3.74
C MET A 86 2.11 3.60 4.17
N SER A 87 2.32 2.94 5.32
CA SER A 87 3.66 2.61 5.81
C SER A 87 4.41 1.69 4.84
N VAL A 88 3.73 0.66 4.31
CA VAL A 88 4.33 -0.24 3.32
C VAL A 88 4.69 0.55 2.05
N MET A 89 3.81 1.39 1.52
CA MET A 89 4.09 2.19 0.31
C MET A 89 5.28 3.14 0.47
N ILE A 90 5.40 3.82 1.62
CA ILE A 90 6.54 4.70 1.91
C ILE A 90 7.85 3.88 1.96
N ASN A 91 7.84 2.77 2.69
CA ASN A 91 9.03 1.95 2.86
C ASN A 91 9.46 1.30 1.53
N THR A 92 8.50 0.85 0.73
CA THR A 92 8.74 0.36 -0.63
C THR A 92 9.34 1.44 -1.52
N SER A 93 8.79 2.65 -1.52
CA SER A 93 9.37 3.77 -2.29
C SER A 93 10.82 4.06 -1.86
N ARG A 94 11.11 4.03 -0.55
CA ARG A 94 12.46 4.25 -0.02
C ARG A 94 13.46 3.13 -0.37
N ALA A 95 12.96 1.93 -0.64
CA ALA A 95 13.77 0.77 -1.01
C ALA A 95 14.22 0.79 -2.48
N ASP A 96 13.80 1.79 -3.27
CA ASP A 96 14.32 2.00 -4.62
C ASP A 96 15.73 2.58 -4.56
N ASP A 97 16.75 1.77 -4.83
CA ASP A 97 18.15 2.24 -4.88
C ASP A 97 18.59 2.75 -6.25
N THR A 98 17.71 2.68 -7.26
CA THR A 98 18.05 3.04 -8.65
C THR A 98 17.89 4.53 -8.93
N GLN A 99 16.92 5.19 -8.28
CA GLN A 99 16.63 6.60 -8.48
C GLN A 99 17.18 7.47 -7.34
N PRO A 100 17.57 8.73 -7.62
CA PRO A 100 17.93 9.68 -6.57
C PRO A 100 16.71 10.09 -5.74
N LYS A 101 16.98 10.62 -4.55
CA LYS A 101 15.94 11.15 -3.64
C LYS A 101 15.08 12.21 -4.33
N GLY A 102 13.77 12.11 -4.16
CA GLY A 102 12.73 12.92 -4.81
C GLY A 102 12.13 12.29 -6.07
N TYR A 103 12.80 11.27 -6.64
CA TYR A 103 12.42 10.58 -7.87
C TYR A 103 12.24 9.07 -7.69
N LYS A 104 12.22 8.61 -6.43
CA LYS A 104 12.04 7.20 -6.08
C LYS A 104 10.73 6.64 -6.64
N GLN A 105 10.79 5.42 -7.15
CA GLN A 105 9.69 4.71 -7.78
C GLN A 105 9.31 3.46 -6.96
N LEU A 106 8.01 3.23 -6.76
CA LEU A 106 7.53 2.04 -6.06
C LEU A 106 7.78 0.77 -6.87
N ASN A 107 7.60 0.79 -8.19
CA ASN A 107 7.85 -0.40 -9.02
C ASN A 107 9.31 -0.86 -8.90
N ASN A 108 10.28 0.06 -8.81
CA ASN A 108 11.69 -0.31 -8.58
C ASN A 108 11.91 -0.80 -7.15
N GLY A 109 11.32 -0.12 -6.16
CA GLY A 109 11.41 -0.53 -4.76
C GLY A 109 10.81 -1.91 -4.47
N LEU A 110 9.81 -2.35 -5.24
CA LEU A 110 9.23 -3.68 -5.14
C LEU A 110 10.16 -4.82 -5.61
N ARG A 111 11.22 -4.50 -6.34
CA ARG A 111 12.27 -5.49 -6.66
C ARG A 111 13.09 -5.85 -5.42
N ASN A 112 13.05 -5.03 -4.37
CA ASN A 112 13.66 -5.36 -3.09
C ASN A 112 12.84 -6.48 -2.40
N PRO A 113 13.47 -7.63 -2.05
CA PRO A 113 12.78 -8.72 -1.37
C PRO A 113 12.14 -8.31 -0.04
N GLU A 114 12.75 -7.37 0.70
CA GLU A 114 12.20 -6.88 1.96
C GLU A 114 10.87 -6.14 1.75
N ALA A 115 10.76 -5.36 0.67
CA ALA A 115 9.52 -4.69 0.29
C ALA A 115 8.43 -5.72 -0.05
N GLN A 116 8.75 -6.77 -0.81
CA GLN A 116 7.81 -7.86 -1.11
C GLN A 116 7.35 -8.57 0.17
N MET A 117 8.28 -8.85 1.09
CA MET A 117 7.95 -9.44 2.40
C MET A 117 7.06 -8.52 3.23
N ALA A 118 7.25 -7.19 3.17
CA ALA A 118 6.38 -6.23 3.85
C ALA A 118 4.93 -6.31 3.35
N PHE A 119 4.72 -6.45 2.03
CA PHE A 119 3.39 -6.68 1.46
C PHE A 119 2.79 -8.01 1.90
N ARG A 120 3.56 -9.11 1.92
CA ARG A 120 3.09 -10.40 2.43
C ARG A 120 2.74 -10.33 3.93
N ARG A 121 3.42 -9.47 4.69
CA ARG A 121 3.15 -9.21 6.13
C ARG A 121 2.00 -8.23 6.37
N LEU A 122 1.54 -7.49 5.36
CA LEU A 122 0.41 -6.57 5.47
C LEU A 122 -0.83 -7.29 5.99
N ASN A 123 -1.43 -6.79 7.06
CA ASN A 123 -2.69 -7.30 7.57
C ASN A 123 -3.84 -6.59 6.86
N ILE A 124 -4.46 -7.25 5.87
CA ILE A 124 -5.65 -6.72 5.21
C ILE A 124 -6.86 -6.99 6.10
N TYR A 125 -7.12 -8.27 6.39
CA TYR A 125 -8.15 -8.67 7.32
C TYR A 125 -7.90 -10.07 7.87
N SER A 126 -8.12 -10.26 9.17
CA SER A 126 -8.06 -11.57 9.79
C SER A 126 -8.89 -11.58 11.07
N LYS A 127 -9.84 -12.50 11.17
CA LYS A 127 -10.43 -12.85 12.46
C LYS A 127 -9.37 -13.44 13.37
N LYS A 128 -9.48 -13.21 14.68
CA LYS A 128 -8.52 -13.71 15.68
C LYS A 128 -8.26 -15.22 15.54
N SER A 129 -9.32 -16.00 15.29
CA SER A 129 -9.27 -17.46 15.10
C SER A 129 -8.66 -17.91 13.77
N CYS A 130 -8.41 -16.99 12.83
CA CYS A 130 -7.87 -17.27 11.49
C CYS A 130 -6.48 -16.66 11.26
N ARG A 131 -5.84 -16.07 12.29
CA ARG A 131 -4.51 -15.45 12.15
C ARG A 131 -3.42 -16.43 11.72
N HIS A 132 -3.55 -17.71 12.11
CA HIS A 132 -2.61 -18.76 11.74
C HIS A 132 -2.68 -19.15 10.26
N PHE A 133 -3.68 -18.70 9.51
CA PHE A 133 -3.73 -18.95 8.06
C PHE A 133 -2.57 -18.26 7.33
N LYS A 134 -2.09 -17.14 7.88
CA LYS A 134 -1.03 -16.35 7.25
C LYS A 134 0.28 -17.13 7.18
N GLY A 135 0.74 -17.41 5.96
CA GLY A 135 1.98 -18.17 5.70
C GLY A 135 1.88 -19.69 5.86
N SER A 136 0.78 -20.20 6.43
CA SER A 136 0.60 -21.63 6.67
C SER A 136 -0.54 -22.26 5.88
N LEU A 137 -1.61 -21.50 5.57
CA LEU A 137 -2.77 -22.03 4.86
C LEU A 137 -2.42 -22.47 3.45
N MET A 138 -1.67 -21.65 2.73
CA MET A 138 -1.29 -21.90 1.35
C MET A 138 0.20 -21.64 1.17
N GLN A 139 0.91 -22.61 0.61
CA GLN A 139 2.36 -22.60 0.48
C GLN A 139 2.75 -22.97 -0.95
N THR A 140 3.81 -22.36 -1.47
CA THR A 140 4.38 -22.72 -2.76
C THR A 140 4.97 -24.13 -2.70
N THR A 141 4.89 -24.84 -3.81
CA THR A 141 5.58 -26.13 -4.01
C THR A 141 6.90 -25.87 -4.75
N SER A 142 7.64 -26.93 -5.09
CA SER A 142 8.81 -26.83 -5.97
C SER A 142 8.50 -26.23 -7.34
N ASP A 143 7.26 -26.38 -7.81
CA ASP A 143 6.75 -25.69 -9.00
C ASP A 143 6.13 -24.34 -8.59
N PRO A 144 6.60 -23.21 -9.16
CA PRO A 144 6.14 -21.87 -8.81
C PRO A 144 4.66 -21.59 -9.09
N MET A 145 4.02 -22.36 -9.98
CA MET A 145 2.60 -22.21 -10.31
C MET A 145 1.70 -23.15 -9.49
N VAL A 146 2.29 -24.05 -8.71
CA VAL A 146 1.55 -25.05 -7.92
C VAL A 146 1.59 -24.69 -6.44
N TYR A 147 0.40 -24.41 -5.91
CA TYR A 147 0.22 -24.08 -4.52
C TYR A 147 -0.42 -25.24 -3.76
N LYS A 148 0.11 -25.49 -2.57
CA LYS A 148 -0.39 -26.49 -1.64
C LYS A 148 -1.30 -25.82 -0.63
N LEU A 149 -2.56 -26.25 -0.59
CA LEU A 149 -3.56 -25.84 0.40
C LEU A 149 -3.58 -26.84 1.56
N ASN A 150 -3.30 -26.35 2.77
CA ASN A 150 -3.40 -27.11 4.02
C ASN A 150 -4.84 -27.02 4.56
N ARG A 151 -5.73 -27.89 4.06
CA ARG A 151 -7.19 -27.86 4.33
C ARG A 151 -7.51 -28.05 5.82
N HIS A 152 -6.74 -28.86 6.54
CA HIS A 152 -6.94 -29.12 7.96
C HIS A 152 -6.93 -27.84 8.81
N LEU A 153 -6.05 -26.87 8.47
CA LEU A 153 -5.93 -25.60 9.18
C LEU A 153 -7.23 -24.80 9.18
N LEU A 154 -8.08 -24.96 8.15
CA LEU A 154 -9.38 -24.27 8.04
C LEU A 154 -10.30 -24.56 9.22
N TRP A 155 -10.13 -25.70 9.89
CA TRP A 155 -11.01 -26.19 10.95
C TRP A 155 -10.38 -26.09 12.35
N ASP A 156 -9.12 -25.69 12.45
CA ASP A 156 -8.44 -25.48 13.73
C ASP A 156 -9.06 -24.35 14.57
N LYS A 157 -8.70 -24.32 15.86
CA LYS A 157 -9.00 -23.23 16.81
C LYS A 157 -10.48 -22.84 16.89
N ALA A 158 -11.37 -23.84 16.84
CA ALA A 158 -12.81 -23.67 16.94
C ALA A 158 -13.41 -22.73 15.86
N ASN A 159 -12.84 -22.74 14.66
CA ASN A 159 -13.44 -22.01 13.54
C ASN A 159 -14.79 -22.62 13.15
N ASP A 160 -15.85 -21.80 13.22
CA ASP A 160 -17.23 -22.17 12.96
C ASP A 160 -17.55 -22.42 11.47
N GLY A 161 -18.71 -23.04 11.24
CA GLY A 161 -19.21 -23.44 9.92
C GLY A 161 -18.68 -24.79 9.45
N ASP A 162 -19.49 -25.47 8.63
CA ASP A 162 -19.16 -26.76 8.05
C ASP A 162 -18.63 -26.67 6.61
N LYS A 163 -18.74 -25.47 6.01
CA LYS A 163 -18.31 -25.18 4.65
C LYS A 163 -17.55 -23.85 4.58
N LYS A 164 -16.37 -23.90 3.98
CA LYS A 164 -15.49 -22.74 3.76
C LYS A 164 -14.99 -22.72 2.34
N THR A 165 -14.86 -21.54 1.78
CA THR A 165 -14.35 -21.34 0.43
C THR A 165 -13.07 -20.55 0.48
N VAL A 166 -11.99 -21.13 -0.03
CA VAL A 166 -10.71 -20.45 -0.25
C VAL A 166 -10.74 -19.90 -1.66
N ARG A 167 -10.64 -18.57 -1.80
CA ARG A 167 -10.60 -17.88 -3.09
C ARG A 167 -9.23 -17.27 -3.30
N LEU A 168 -8.74 -17.35 -4.53
CA LEU A 168 -7.53 -16.69 -4.99
C LEU A 168 -7.89 -15.76 -6.14
N GLY A 169 -7.21 -14.63 -6.19
CA GLY A 169 -7.29 -13.71 -7.32
C GLY A 169 -5.99 -12.98 -7.52
N TYR A 170 -5.77 -12.58 -8.76
CA TYR A 170 -4.67 -11.75 -9.16
C TYR A 170 -5.06 -10.29 -9.05
N LEU A 171 -4.20 -9.51 -8.40
CA LEU A 171 -4.30 -8.06 -8.35
C LEU A 171 -3.11 -7.50 -9.13
N HIS A 172 -3.36 -7.15 -10.39
CA HIS A 172 -2.37 -6.55 -11.28
C HIS A 172 -2.29 -5.06 -10.97
N ILE A 173 -1.09 -4.54 -10.72
CA ILE A 173 -0.88 -3.15 -10.36
C ILE A 173 0.32 -2.57 -11.11
N ASP A 174 0.10 -1.40 -11.69
CA ASP A 174 1.13 -0.44 -12.06
C ASP A 174 1.00 0.80 -11.17
N PHE A 175 1.92 0.95 -10.20
CA PHE A 175 1.87 2.07 -9.25
C PHE A 175 2.15 3.40 -9.94
N GLU A 176 3.14 3.46 -10.83
CA GLU A 176 3.52 4.64 -11.59
C GLU A 176 2.48 4.98 -12.64
N GLY A 177 2.01 3.99 -13.42
CA GLY A 177 0.92 4.18 -14.39
C GLY A 177 -0.45 4.39 -13.76
N CYS A 178 -0.55 4.20 -12.45
CA CYS A 178 -1.75 4.38 -11.64
C CYS A 178 -2.93 3.50 -12.07
N LYS A 179 -2.64 2.26 -12.47
CA LYS A 179 -3.63 1.29 -12.93
C LYS A 179 -3.61 0.08 -12.03
N ALA A 180 -4.80 -0.43 -11.72
CA ALA A 180 -4.93 -1.63 -10.92
C ALA A 180 -6.22 -2.38 -11.27
N THR A 181 -6.09 -3.68 -11.52
CA THR A 181 -7.17 -4.57 -11.95
C THR A 181 -7.15 -5.84 -11.10
N TYR A 182 -8.31 -6.40 -10.82
CA TYR A 182 -8.46 -7.61 -10.03
C TYR A 182 -9.16 -8.69 -10.85
N GLU A 183 -8.50 -9.84 -10.99
CA GLU A 183 -8.95 -11.02 -11.73
C GLU A 183 -9.13 -12.20 -10.75
N PRO A 184 -10.36 -12.71 -10.53
CA PRO A 184 -10.56 -13.96 -9.80
C PRO A 184 -9.89 -15.14 -10.53
N SER A 185 -9.16 -15.98 -9.81
CA SER A 185 -8.34 -17.05 -10.39
C SER A 185 -8.84 -18.44 -10.01
N LEU A 186 -9.04 -18.70 -8.71
CA LEU A 186 -9.40 -20.02 -8.22
C LEU A 186 -10.36 -19.91 -7.04
N SER A 187 -11.32 -20.82 -6.97
CA SER A 187 -12.25 -20.94 -5.86
C SER A 187 -12.37 -22.39 -5.43
N ILE A 188 -11.90 -22.71 -4.23
CA ILE A 188 -11.88 -24.06 -3.67
C ILE A 188 -12.85 -24.10 -2.50
N THR A 189 -13.89 -24.89 -2.64
CA THR A 189 -14.81 -25.18 -1.53
C THR A 189 -14.29 -26.37 -0.74
N CYS A 190 -14.30 -26.23 0.59
CA CYS A 190 -13.89 -27.25 1.55
C CYS A 190 -15.02 -27.46 2.56
N THR A 191 -15.31 -28.72 2.85
CA THR A 191 -16.25 -29.12 3.90
C THR A 191 -15.52 -29.77 5.07
N ARG A 192 -16.06 -29.61 6.28
CA ARG A 192 -15.41 -30.02 7.54
C ARG A 192 -15.16 -31.52 7.64
N HIS A 193 -16.03 -32.33 7.04
CA HIS A 193 -16.00 -33.79 7.14
C HIS A 193 -15.23 -34.47 6.00
N GLU A 194 -14.47 -33.71 5.21
CA GLU A 194 -13.60 -34.28 4.19
C GLU A 194 -12.37 -34.97 4.78
N THR A 195 -12.00 -36.10 4.19
CA THR A 195 -10.77 -36.84 4.54
C THR A 195 -9.50 -36.16 3.99
N ILE A 196 -9.65 -35.21 3.05
CA ILE A 196 -8.52 -34.55 2.36
C ILE A 196 -7.87 -33.53 3.30
N GLN A 197 -6.67 -33.84 3.77
CA GLN A 197 -5.91 -32.95 4.65
C GLN A 197 -5.15 -31.85 3.88
N GLN A 198 -4.75 -32.14 2.65
CA GLN A 198 -3.96 -31.27 1.79
C GLN A 198 -4.36 -31.46 0.32
N SER A 199 -4.37 -30.37 -0.46
CA SER A 199 -4.60 -30.41 -1.90
C SER A 199 -3.63 -29.52 -2.66
N LYS A 200 -3.22 -29.93 -3.86
CA LYS A 200 -2.37 -29.13 -4.76
C LYS A 200 -3.24 -28.49 -5.83
N HIS A 201 -2.98 -27.23 -6.14
CA HIS A 201 -3.71 -26.48 -7.15
C HIS A 201 -2.74 -25.71 -8.02
N THR A 202 -2.83 -25.92 -9.33
CA THR A 202 -2.15 -25.11 -10.33
C THR A 202 -2.99 -23.86 -10.55
N LEU A 203 -2.37 -22.68 -10.45
CA LEU A 203 -3.08 -21.46 -10.76
C LEU A 203 -3.12 -21.23 -12.27
N PRO A 204 -4.26 -20.81 -12.84
CA PRO A 204 -4.34 -20.43 -14.25
C PRO A 204 -3.42 -19.24 -14.52
N THR A 205 -2.72 -19.25 -15.64
CA THR A 205 -1.96 -18.08 -16.10
C THR A 205 -2.91 -16.88 -16.23
N SER A 206 -2.53 -15.73 -15.68
CA SER A 206 -3.33 -14.52 -15.83
C SER A 206 -3.40 -14.08 -17.30
N ASN A 207 -4.54 -13.51 -17.69
CA ASN A 207 -4.77 -12.99 -19.03
C ASN A 207 -4.23 -11.55 -19.22
N GLU A 208 -3.91 -10.84 -18.14
CA GLU A 208 -3.47 -9.43 -18.17
C GLU A 208 -1.94 -9.31 -18.01
N GLU A 209 -1.21 -9.39 -19.12
CA GLU A 209 0.24 -9.16 -19.17
C GLU A 209 0.66 -7.67 -19.06
N MET A 210 -0.28 -6.75 -18.80
CA MET A 210 -0.01 -5.32 -18.98
C MET A 210 0.53 -4.59 -17.74
N ALA A 211 0.39 -5.15 -16.54
CA ALA A 211 0.92 -4.53 -15.33
C ALA A 211 2.28 -5.11 -14.95
N PRO A 212 3.22 -4.32 -14.40
CA PRO A 212 4.54 -4.79 -14.00
C PRO A 212 4.52 -5.68 -12.75
N TRP A 213 3.48 -5.58 -11.91
CA TRP A 213 3.38 -6.36 -10.67
C TRP A 213 2.04 -7.06 -10.54
N THR A 214 2.08 -8.30 -10.07
CA THR A 214 0.90 -9.09 -9.71
C THR A 214 0.96 -9.47 -8.25
N PHE A 215 -0.06 -9.09 -7.48
CA PHE A 215 -0.27 -9.53 -6.10
C PHE A 215 -1.23 -10.70 -6.10
N LEU A 216 -0.81 -11.85 -5.57
CA LEU A 216 -1.70 -12.97 -5.36
C LEU A 216 -2.46 -12.76 -4.05
N ILE A 217 -3.77 -12.57 -4.15
CA ILE A 217 -4.64 -12.32 -3.00
C ILE A 217 -5.34 -13.61 -2.61
N ILE A 218 -5.27 -13.96 -1.33
CA ILE A 218 -6.01 -15.09 -0.75
C ILE A 218 -7.15 -14.58 0.13
N GLN A 219 -8.31 -15.20 0.00
CA GLN A 219 -9.47 -14.98 0.85
C GLN A 219 -9.99 -16.31 1.39
N VAL A 220 -10.47 -16.30 2.62
CA VAL A 220 -11.23 -17.41 3.20
C VAL A 220 -12.61 -16.92 3.59
N TRP A 221 -13.62 -17.53 3.00
CA TRP A 221 -15.03 -17.26 3.28
C TRP A 221 -15.60 -18.43 4.08
N ARG A 222 -16.38 -18.12 5.11
CA ARG A 222 -17.34 -19.07 5.65
C ARG A 222 -18.58 -18.96 4.77
N GLU A 223 -18.99 -20.08 4.19
CA GLU A 223 -20.25 -20.14 3.47
C GLU A 223 -21.39 -20.08 4.50
N GLY A 224 -22.36 -19.23 4.21
CA GLY A 224 -23.51 -18.99 5.07
C GLY A 224 -24.68 -19.92 4.78
N ASP A 225 -25.70 -19.81 5.60
CA ASP A 225 -27.03 -20.37 5.37
C ASP A 225 -28.09 -19.25 5.41
N VAL A 226 -29.37 -19.63 5.51
CA VAL A 226 -30.50 -18.69 5.51
C VAL A 226 -30.49 -17.77 6.74
N TYR A 227 -29.89 -18.20 7.85
CA TYR A 227 -29.86 -17.46 9.11
C TYR A 227 -28.55 -16.67 9.28
N GLU A 228 -27.43 -17.22 8.83
CA GLU A 228 -26.13 -16.57 8.91
C GLU A 228 -25.53 -16.37 7.51
N PRO A 229 -25.47 -15.14 6.98
CA PRO A 229 -24.96 -14.91 5.63
C PRO A 229 -23.47 -15.24 5.52
N ALA A 230 -23.05 -15.51 4.28
CA ALA A 230 -21.65 -15.77 3.98
C ALA A 230 -20.78 -14.57 4.42
N ARG A 231 -19.65 -14.88 5.06
CA ARG A 231 -18.78 -13.85 5.64
C ARG A 231 -17.32 -14.16 5.40
N MET A 232 -16.54 -13.13 5.09
CA MET A 232 -15.09 -13.26 5.02
C MET A 232 -14.52 -13.49 6.43
N MET A 233 -13.54 -14.38 6.51
CA MET A 233 -12.84 -14.76 7.75
C MET A 233 -11.37 -14.30 7.73
N PHE A 234 -10.77 -14.26 6.54
CA PHE A 234 -9.37 -13.95 6.33
C PHE A 234 -9.13 -13.39 4.93
N MET A 235 -8.23 -12.42 4.82
CA MET A 235 -7.71 -11.88 3.57
C MET A 235 -6.25 -11.46 3.74
N SER A 236 -5.38 -11.86 2.82
CA SER A 236 -3.97 -11.48 2.83
C SER A 236 -3.39 -11.45 1.43
N VAL A 237 -2.27 -10.75 1.27
CA VAL A 237 -1.35 -10.98 0.16
C VAL A 237 -0.64 -12.31 0.43
N LEU A 238 -0.75 -13.24 -0.51
CA LEU A 238 -0.06 -14.53 -0.49
C LEU A 238 1.32 -14.40 -1.13
N ASP A 239 1.39 -13.77 -2.30
CA ASP A 239 2.63 -13.58 -3.04
C ASP A 239 2.64 -12.25 -3.83
N VAL A 240 3.83 -11.82 -4.25
CA VAL A 240 4.09 -10.65 -5.08
C VAL A 240 5.02 -11.08 -6.21
N ILE A 241 4.57 -10.95 -7.45
CA ILE A 241 5.22 -11.45 -8.65
C ILE A 241 5.56 -10.27 -9.55
N GLU A 242 6.82 -10.18 -9.99
CA GLU A 242 7.23 -9.25 -11.04
C GLU A 242 6.87 -9.85 -12.41
N ASN A 243 6.03 -9.16 -13.16
CA ASN A 243 5.73 -9.53 -14.54
C ASN A 243 6.84 -8.96 -15.42
N ARG A 244 7.62 -9.83 -16.07
CA ARG A 244 8.56 -9.39 -17.08
C ARG A 244 7.77 -8.96 -18.31
N ILE A 245 7.50 -7.66 -18.42
CA ILE A 245 6.95 -7.08 -19.64
C ILE A 245 7.98 -7.33 -20.74
N GLY A 246 7.70 -8.28 -21.62
CA GLY A 246 8.51 -8.52 -22.80
C GLY A 246 8.45 -7.28 -23.68
N TYR A 247 9.48 -6.43 -23.63
CA TYR A 247 9.85 -5.75 -24.86
C TYR A 247 10.24 -6.87 -25.82
N SER A 248 9.39 -7.14 -26.81
CA SER A 248 9.81 -7.90 -27.99
C SER A 248 11.15 -7.31 -28.43
N GLN A 249 12.23 -8.05 -28.24
CA GLN A 249 13.49 -7.70 -28.86
C GLN A 249 13.21 -7.76 -30.37
N GLY A 250 13.07 -6.59 -30.97
CA GLY A 250 13.20 -6.45 -32.41
C GLY A 250 14.55 -7.04 -32.78
N SER A 251 14.50 -8.03 -33.66
CA SER A 251 15.64 -8.68 -34.27
C SER A 251 16.79 -7.70 -34.53
N GLU A 252 17.99 -8.07 -34.10
CA GLU A 252 19.24 -7.64 -34.71
C GLU A 252 19.09 -7.78 -36.23
N ASN A 253 18.95 -6.65 -36.93
CA ASN A 253 19.38 -6.42 -38.31
C ASN A 253 18.94 -5.01 -38.74
N ALA A 254 19.84 -4.04 -38.65
CA ALA A 254 20.16 -3.12 -39.74
C ALA A 254 21.08 -1.99 -39.25
N ASN A 255 22.21 -1.89 -39.95
CA ASN A 255 23.16 -0.79 -39.90
C ASN A 255 22.52 0.59 -40.16
N ASN A 256 23.18 1.62 -39.63
CA ASN A 256 23.22 3.01 -40.09
C ASN A 256 21.91 3.81 -40.13
N ASN A 257 21.69 4.69 -39.15
CA ASN A 257 21.84 6.13 -39.41
C ASN A 257 21.72 6.99 -38.15
N THR A 258 22.66 7.90 -38.05
CA THR A 258 22.76 9.05 -37.16
C THR A 258 21.60 10.04 -37.42
N LEU A 259 21.23 10.80 -36.38
CA LEU A 259 20.39 12.02 -36.34
C LEU A 259 18.86 11.84 -36.20
N HIS A 260 18.37 11.99 -34.95
CA HIS A 260 17.30 12.94 -34.54
C HIS A 260 17.03 12.76 -33.02
N ARG A 261 17.74 13.52 -32.17
CA ARG A 261 17.27 14.73 -31.45
C ARG A 261 15.97 14.57 -30.64
N ASP A 262 16.14 14.73 -29.32
CA ASP A 262 15.42 15.68 -28.48
C ASP A 262 13.90 15.80 -28.65
N SER A 263 13.12 14.87 -28.08
CA SER A 263 11.69 15.15 -27.83
C SER A 263 11.07 14.47 -26.59
N LEU A 264 11.69 13.46 -25.97
CA LEU A 264 11.09 12.77 -24.80
C LEU A 264 11.31 13.43 -23.42
N ALA A 265 12.15 14.45 -23.31
CA ALA A 265 12.39 15.13 -22.03
C ALA A 265 11.30 16.17 -21.63
N LYS A 266 10.32 16.44 -22.52
CA LYS A 266 9.30 17.48 -22.29
C LYS A 266 7.94 16.98 -21.80
N SER A 267 7.60 15.69 -21.95
CA SER A 267 6.28 15.17 -21.52
C SER A 267 6.23 14.76 -20.03
N GLY A 268 7.33 14.25 -19.47
CA GLY A 268 7.43 13.90 -18.05
C GLY A 268 7.35 15.10 -17.09
N ASN A 269 7.67 16.30 -17.59
CA ASN A 269 7.63 17.53 -16.82
C ASN A 269 6.20 18.07 -16.62
N HIS A 270 5.23 17.70 -17.46
CA HIS A 270 3.84 18.14 -17.30
C HIS A 270 3.08 17.33 -16.25
N VAL A 271 3.32 16.01 -16.21
CA VAL A 271 2.70 15.10 -15.23
C VAL A 271 3.23 15.34 -13.81
N ALA A 272 4.53 15.62 -13.67
CA ALA A 272 5.14 15.99 -12.39
C ALA A 272 4.64 17.36 -11.87
N LYS A 273 4.40 18.34 -12.77
CA LYS A 273 3.85 19.66 -12.40
C LYS A 273 2.39 19.58 -11.94
N ASP A 274 1.60 18.66 -12.49
CA ASP A 274 0.22 18.41 -12.06
C ASP A 274 0.12 17.60 -10.75
N ALA A 275 1.05 16.67 -10.52
CA ALA A 275 1.17 15.97 -9.23
C ALA A 275 1.49 16.94 -8.08
N ILE A 276 2.38 17.92 -8.31
CA ILE A 276 2.70 18.97 -7.33
C ILE A 276 1.53 19.96 -7.14
N ARG A 277 0.73 20.25 -8.19
CA ARG A 277 -0.48 21.07 -8.05
C ARG A 277 -1.57 20.41 -7.18
N LYS A 278 -1.70 19.08 -7.23
CA LYS A 278 -2.73 18.34 -6.47
C LYS A 278 -2.29 17.93 -5.06
N ALA A 279 -0.99 17.78 -4.80
CA ALA A 279 -0.47 17.43 -3.47
C ALA A 279 -0.67 18.54 -2.42
N VAL A 280 -0.90 19.79 -2.84
CA VAL A 280 -1.14 20.93 -1.94
C VAL A 280 -2.61 21.05 -1.49
N PHE A 281 -3.53 20.32 -2.13
CA PHE A 281 -4.96 20.41 -1.85
C PHE A 281 -5.59 19.02 -1.63
N TYR A 282 -5.28 18.40 -0.49
CA TYR A 282 -6.17 17.42 0.12
C TYR A 282 -6.55 17.92 1.51
N HIS A 283 -7.69 18.62 1.57
CA HIS A 283 -8.27 19.16 2.79
C HIS A 283 -9.24 18.17 3.47
N ASP A 284 -9.49 17.01 2.88
CA ASP A 284 -10.28 15.92 3.44
C ASP A 284 -9.37 14.78 3.86
N TYR A 285 -8.85 14.85 5.08
CA TYR A 285 -8.43 13.77 6.00
C TYR A 285 -7.65 14.46 7.14
N GLY A 286 -8.29 15.45 7.77
CA GLY A 286 -7.77 16.10 8.95
C GLY A 286 -7.87 15.16 10.13
N GLU A 287 -6.85 14.33 10.36
CA GLU A 287 -6.33 13.97 11.70
C GLU A 287 -5.12 13.01 11.68
N CYS A 288 -4.80 12.34 10.56
CA CYS A 288 -3.75 11.31 10.57
C CYS A 288 -2.34 11.75 10.11
N VAL A 289 -2.15 12.96 9.58
CA VAL A 289 -0.88 13.39 8.93
C VAL A 289 0.02 14.26 9.85
N ARG A 290 -0.36 14.47 11.12
CA ARG A 290 0.36 15.41 12.02
C ARG A 290 1.74 14.92 12.50
N SER A 291 2.13 13.69 12.22
CA SER A 291 3.37 13.09 12.75
C SER A 291 4.58 13.08 11.81
N TYR A 292 4.45 13.43 10.53
CA TYR A 292 5.56 13.26 9.57
C TYR A 292 6.16 14.55 8.97
N ILE A 293 5.71 15.73 9.39
CA ILE A 293 6.32 17.01 8.97
C ILE A 293 7.05 17.61 10.18
N TYR A 294 8.25 17.09 10.47
CA TYR A 294 9.19 17.73 11.38
C TYR A 294 9.90 18.85 10.61
N PHE A 295 9.57 20.10 10.90
CA PHE A 295 10.38 21.24 10.47
C PHE A 295 11.53 21.38 11.49
N PRO A 296 12.81 21.25 11.10
CA PRO A 296 13.89 21.67 11.96
C PRO A 296 13.76 23.18 12.16
N SER A 297 13.62 23.62 13.41
CA SER A 297 13.79 25.02 13.77
C SER A 297 15.27 25.35 13.60
N ASN A 298 15.61 26.13 12.57
CA ASN A 298 16.91 26.78 12.52
C ASN A 298 16.94 27.83 13.63
N ASN A 299 17.72 27.58 14.68
CA ASN A 299 18.13 28.61 15.62
C ASN A 299 19.12 29.53 14.89
N SER A 300 18.75 30.80 14.75
CA SER A 300 19.66 31.94 14.70
C SER A 300 19.77 32.53 16.09
#